data_AF-A0A1C5RVY2-F1
#
_entry.id   AF-A0A1C5RVY2-F1
#
_cell.length_a   1.000
_cell.length_b   1.000
_cell.length_c   1.000
_cell.angle_alpha   90.00
_cell.angle_beta   90.00
_cell.angle_gamma   90.00
#
_symmetry.space_group_name_H-M   'P 1'
#
loop_
_entity.id
_entity.type
_entity.pdbx_description
1 polymer ?
#
loop_
_entity_poly.entity_id
_entity_poly.type
_entity_poly.pdbx_seq_one_letter_code
_entity_poly.pdbx_strand_id
1 'polypeptide(L)'
;MSDIKVVCTSDKNVSTTFTWDDFTPFHLVDIEGIYGIESNVVTSENTTTDGSTYQGATAKERNIVITVEMDGNYKENRNLLYRTFPIKRTGTMQYIEDGEAKAIEYEVESVIPGATTGVVRDYTISLKCTDPYFKDLADIEVVMASWVSDFYFPACFPEEGRIFGHREADLVKEIENESGADNIGIVVIFRADGAVKNPAIYHTESGEFTKVGYLDNDFIMSSGQYVIINTYTGKKNAYLLDGVTQAEIENHKDNYGVIDWDTVIEKYGTVINEYLDEDGEFIQLQDGTNTLTYTADEGTNYLSVSVYYRISYLGV
;
A
#
# COMPACT_ATOMS: atom_id res chain seq x y z
N MET A 1 -27.92 8.68 12.13
CA MET A 1 -26.88 9.05 11.17
C MET A 1 -25.70 8.15 11.48
N SER A 2 -25.09 7.56 10.46
CA SER A 2 -23.78 6.92 10.63
C SER A 2 -22.82 7.97 11.20
N ASP A 3 -21.97 7.58 12.15
CA ASP A 3 -20.97 8.46 12.76
C ASP A 3 -19.80 8.62 11.78
N ILE A 4 -20.02 9.46 10.76
CA ILE A 4 -19.04 9.71 9.72
C ILE A 4 -18.03 10.75 10.20
N LYS A 5 -16.74 10.41 10.11
CA LYS A 5 -15.63 11.32 10.42
C LYS A 5 -14.64 11.35 9.26
N VAL A 6 -14.23 12.55 8.88
CA VAL A 6 -13.17 12.76 7.88
C VAL A 6 -11.98 13.37 8.58
N VAL A 7 -10.84 12.70 8.54
CA VAL A 7 -9.60 13.15 9.19
C VAL A 7 -8.56 13.41 8.12
N CYS A 8 -8.14 14.66 7.95
CA CYS A 8 -7.08 15.02 7.02
C CYS A 8 -5.81 15.35 7.80
N THR A 9 -4.69 14.76 7.39
CA THR A 9 -3.38 14.96 7.99
C THR A 9 -2.38 15.38 6.93
N SER A 10 -1.72 16.52 7.14
CA SER A 10 -0.67 16.99 6.23
C SER A 10 0.62 16.21 6.39
N ASP A 11 1.50 16.34 5.40
CA ASP A 11 2.89 15.85 5.46
C ASP A 11 3.77 16.43 6.58
N LYS A 12 3.25 17.39 7.37
CA LYS A 12 3.88 17.90 8.60
C LYS A 12 3.17 17.47 9.87
N ASN A 13 2.33 16.43 9.80
CA ASN A 13 1.57 15.89 10.91
C ASN A 13 0.62 16.91 11.57
N VAL A 14 0.11 17.87 10.80
CA VAL A 14 -0.99 18.74 11.25
C VAL A 14 -2.28 18.09 10.80
N SER A 15 -3.15 17.75 11.75
CA SER A 15 -4.40 17.05 11.50
C SER A 15 -5.61 17.92 11.82
N THR A 16 -6.68 17.75 11.05
CA THR A 16 -8.01 18.33 11.29
C THR A 16 -9.08 17.28 11.04
N THR A 17 -10.09 17.25 11.91
CA THR A 17 -11.26 16.37 11.79
C THR A 17 -12.47 17.18 11.37
N PHE A 18 -13.27 16.63 10.46
CA PHE A 18 -14.54 17.17 10.00
C PHE A 18 -15.66 16.18 10.32
N THR A 19 -16.78 16.70 10.83
CA THR A 19 -17.95 15.91 11.27
C THR A 19 -19.24 16.62 10.90
N TRP A 20 -20.32 15.86 10.74
CA TRP A 20 -21.66 16.40 10.51
C TRP A 20 -22.32 16.97 11.77
N ASP A 21 -21.98 16.46 12.94
CA ASP A 21 -22.81 16.74 14.12
C ASP A 21 -22.44 18.04 14.87
N ASP A 22 -21.18 18.51 14.75
CA ASP A 22 -20.67 19.63 15.55
C ASP A 22 -19.70 20.55 14.81
N PHE A 23 -19.62 21.80 15.28
CA PHE A 23 -18.60 22.78 14.89
C PHE A 23 -17.36 22.68 15.79
N THR A 24 -16.49 21.69 15.55
CA THR A 24 -15.22 21.58 16.32
C THR A 24 -14.02 21.16 15.47
N PRO A 25 -13.22 22.10 14.92
CA PRO A 25 -13.51 23.53 14.74
C PRO A 25 -14.31 23.84 13.47
N PHE A 26 -14.70 22.81 12.71
CA PHE A 26 -15.44 22.93 11.46
C PHE A 26 -16.61 21.96 11.45
N HIS A 27 -17.75 22.42 10.94
CA HIS A 27 -18.85 21.55 10.53
C HIS A 27 -18.61 21.16 9.08
N LEU A 28 -18.64 19.87 8.78
CA LEU A 28 -18.66 19.40 7.40
C LEU A 28 -20.02 19.81 6.81
N VAL A 29 -20.06 20.30 5.56
CA VAL A 29 -21.31 20.64 4.84
C VAL A 29 -21.57 19.68 3.67
N ASP A 30 -20.52 19.35 2.93
CA ASP A 30 -20.59 18.37 1.85
C ASP A 30 -19.23 17.71 1.63
N ILE A 31 -19.24 16.49 1.10
CA ILE A 31 -18.03 15.82 0.63
C ILE A 31 -18.31 15.03 -0.66
N GLU A 32 -17.68 15.47 -1.74
CA GLU A 32 -17.82 14.87 -3.07
C GLU A 32 -16.60 14.00 -3.42
N GLY A 33 -16.78 13.09 -4.39
CA GLY A 33 -15.68 12.25 -4.91
C GLY A 33 -15.30 11.07 -4.03
N ILE A 34 -16.13 10.72 -3.04
CA ILE A 34 -15.87 9.66 -2.08
C ILE A 34 -16.32 8.27 -2.57
N TYR A 35 -17.53 8.18 -3.12
CA TYR A 35 -18.12 6.89 -3.54
C TYR A 35 -17.87 6.56 -5.01
N GLY A 36 -17.93 7.56 -5.89
CA GLY A 36 -17.84 7.37 -7.33
C GLY A 36 -16.40 7.24 -7.83
N ILE A 37 -16.19 6.40 -8.85
CA ILE A 37 -14.97 6.35 -9.64
C ILE A 37 -15.31 6.49 -11.12
N GLU A 38 -14.45 7.14 -11.89
CA GLU A 38 -14.60 7.32 -13.33
C GLU A 38 -13.39 6.77 -14.08
N SER A 39 -13.60 6.35 -15.32
CA SER A 39 -12.53 5.92 -16.23
C SER A 39 -12.55 6.70 -17.53
N ASN A 40 -11.35 6.91 -18.11
CA ASN A 40 -11.21 7.31 -19.51
C ASN A 40 -11.27 6.06 -20.39
N VAL A 41 -12.32 5.92 -21.20
CA VAL A 41 -12.46 4.81 -22.14
C VAL A 41 -11.97 5.23 -23.52
N VAL A 42 -11.03 4.47 -24.08
CA VAL A 42 -10.48 4.70 -25.43
C VAL A 42 -11.17 3.77 -26.41
N THR A 43 -11.73 4.33 -27.47
CA THR A 43 -12.39 3.59 -28.56
C THR A 43 -11.92 4.05 -29.91
N SER A 44 -11.89 3.15 -30.90
CA SER A 44 -11.58 3.47 -32.30
C SER A 44 -12.79 3.24 -33.19
N GLU A 45 -13.11 4.19 -34.06
CA GLU A 45 -14.17 4.07 -35.05
C GLU A 45 -13.59 3.65 -36.42
N ASN A 46 -14.34 2.86 -37.19
CA ASN A 46 -14.00 2.53 -38.58
C ASN A 46 -15.22 2.73 -39.50
N THR A 47 -14.99 2.93 -40.79
CA THR A 47 -16.06 3.25 -41.75
C THR A 47 -16.85 2.03 -42.24
N THR A 48 -16.51 0.83 -41.80
CA THR A 48 -17.06 -0.43 -42.30
C THR A 48 -18.06 -1.08 -41.33
N THR A 49 -18.13 -0.61 -40.08
CA THR A 49 -19.03 -1.11 -39.06
C THR A 49 -19.65 0.06 -38.30
N ASP A 50 -20.94 -0.01 -38.01
CA ASP A 50 -21.60 0.97 -37.14
C ASP A 50 -21.11 0.78 -35.69
N GLY A 51 -20.68 1.88 -35.06
CA GLY A 51 -20.16 1.91 -33.69
C GLY A 51 -18.63 2.05 -33.61
N SER A 52 -18.08 1.74 -32.43
CA SER A 52 -16.64 1.82 -32.15
C SER A 52 -16.11 0.53 -31.53
N THR A 53 -14.82 0.27 -31.70
CA THR A 53 -14.11 -0.85 -31.08
C THR A 53 -13.40 -0.37 -29.83
N TYR A 54 -13.61 -1.05 -28.71
CA TYR A 54 -12.91 -0.78 -27.44
C TYR A 54 -11.40 -1.05 -27.58
N GLN A 55 -10.59 -0.12 -27.11
CA GLN A 55 -9.12 -0.21 -27.11
C GLN A 55 -8.54 -0.35 -25.71
N GLY A 56 -9.21 0.17 -24.69
CA GLY A 56 -8.73 0.15 -23.31
C GLY A 56 -9.41 1.20 -22.45
N ALA A 57 -9.13 1.16 -21.14
CA ALA A 57 -9.60 2.16 -20.20
C ALA A 57 -8.55 2.40 -19.11
N THR A 58 -8.53 3.62 -18.56
CA THR A 58 -7.72 3.97 -17.39
C THR A 58 -8.60 4.65 -16.35
N ALA A 59 -8.41 4.31 -15.07
CA ALA A 59 -9.04 5.05 -13.98
C ALA A 59 -8.57 6.51 -14.02
N LYS A 60 -9.50 7.45 -13.85
CA LYS A 60 -9.17 8.87 -13.70
C LYS A 60 -8.61 9.12 -12.30
N GLU A 61 -7.76 10.14 -12.18
CA GLU A 61 -7.42 10.71 -10.89
C GLU A 61 -8.70 11.08 -10.13
N ARG A 62 -8.76 10.77 -8.84
CA ARG A 62 -9.92 11.10 -8.01
C ARG A 62 -9.79 12.53 -7.51
N ASN A 63 -10.84 13.32 -7.68
CA ASN A 63 -10.95 14.63 -7.08
C ASN A 63 -11.92 14.57 -5.89
N ILE A 64 -11.44 14.89 -4.69
CA ILE A 64 -12.25 14.98 -3.48
C ILE A 64 -12.45 16.45 -3.16
N VAL A 65 -13.71 16.86 -3.05
CA VAL A 65 -14.08 18.24 -2.71
C VAL A 65 -14.79 18.25 -1.37
N ILE A 66 -14.19 18.92 -0.39
CA ILE A 66 -14.71 19.03 0.97
C ILE A 66 -15.22 20.46 1.16
N THR A 67 -16.51 20.60 1.49
CA THR A 67 -17.09 21.89 1.88
C THR A 67 -17.29 21.90 3.38
N VAL A 68 -16.72 22.90 4.05
CA VAL A 68 -16.77 23.03 5.52
C VAL A 68 -17.19 24.43 5.94
N GLU A 69 -17.84 24.53 7.09
CA GLU A 69 -18.26 25.79 7.69
C GLU A 69 -17.61 26.01 9.06
N MET A 70 -17.42 27.28 9.40
CA MET A 70 -17.05 27.73 10.74
C MET A 70 -17.94 28.89 11.18
N ASP A 71 -18.26 28.95 12.46
CA ASP A 71 -19.12 29.97 13.06
C ASP A 71 -18.35 30.92 14.02
N GLY A 72 -17.08 30.62 14.28
CA GLY A 72 -16.22 31.37 15.21
C GLY A 72 -14.73 31.20 14.91
N ASN A 73 -13.88 31.86 15.72
CA ASN A 73 -12.41 31.76 15.66
C ASN A 73 -11.79 31.90 14.26
N TYR A 74 -12.42 32.70 13.38
CA TYR A 74 -12.16 32.71 11.93
C TYR A 74 -10.69 32.84 11.53
N LYS A 75 -9.89 33.61 12.27
CA LYS A 75 -8.46 33.78 12.00
C LYS A 75 -7.67 32.52 12.33
N GLU A 76 -7.95 31.90 13.46
CA GLU A 76 -7.26 30.70 13.93
C GLU A 76 -7.66 29.50 13.07
N ASN A 77 -8.96 29.32 12.82
CA ASN A 77 -9.50 28.26 11.98
C ASN A 77 -8.96 28.36 10.54
N ARG A 78 -8.91 29.56 9.95
CA ARG A 78 -8.27 29.75 8.63
C ARG A 78 -6.79 29.36 8.64
N ASN A 79 -6.05 29.75 9.67
CA ASN A 79 -4.64 29.37 9.79
C ASN A 79 -4.47 27.84 9.97
N LEU A 80 -5.40 27.18 10.66
CA LEU A 80 -5.43 25.72 10.80
C LEU A 80 -5.68 25.05 9.44
N LEU A 81 -6.65 25.52 8.65
CA LEU A 81 -6.87 25.02 7.28
C LEU A 81 -5.61 25.16 6.44
N TYR A 82 -4.96 26.32 6.43
CA TYR A 82 -3.74 26.51 5.63
C TYR A 82 -2.54 25.68 6.09
N ARG A 83 -2.51 25.25 7.35
CA ARG A 83 -1.47 24.35 7.89
C ARG A 83 -1.77 22.87 7.63
N THR A 84 -3.05 22.51 7.58
CA THR A 84 -3.51 21.15 7.27
C THR A 84 -3.53 20.92 5.75
N PHE A 85 -3.79 21.96 4.98
CA PHE A 85 -3.86 21.93 3.52
C PHE A 85 -2.94 23.01 2.90
N PRO A 86 -1.61 22.90 3.09
CA PRO A 86 -0.70 23.77 2.38
C PRO A 86 -0.73 23.41 0.88
N ILE A 87 -0.94 24.41 0.02
CA ILE A 87 -1.02 24.21 -1.44
C ILE A 87 0.23 23.51 -1.99
N LYS A 88 0.05 22.64 -3.00
CA LYS A 88 1.13 21.86 -3.66
C LYS A 88 1.86 20.87 -2.74
N ARG A 89 1.25 20.53 -1.61
CA ARG A 89 1.79 19.55 -0.66
C ARG A 89 0.83 18.38 -0.60
N THR A 90 1.36 17.26 -0.15
CA THR A 90 0.60 16.04 0.02
C THR A 90 0.06 15.89 1.45
N GLY A 91 -0.90 15.01 1.60
CA GLY A 91 -1.42 14.56 2.89
C GLY A 91 -2.21 13.27 2.73
N THR A 92 -2.72 12.79 3.85
CA THR A 92 -3.56 11.60 3.91
C THR A 92 -4.92 11.99 4.46
N MET A 93 -5.98 11.58 3.78
CA MET A 93 -7.35 11.67 4.28
C MET A 93 -7.79 10.29 4.74
N GLN A 94 -8.40 10.20 5.92
CA GLN A 94 -9.13 9.03 6.38
C GLN A 94 -10.62 9.33 6.38
N TYR A 95 -11.39 8.45 5.75
CA TYR A 95 -12.83 8.40 5.85
C TYR A 95 -13.20 7.29 6.83
N ILE A 96 -13.95 7.63 7.87
CA ILE A 96 -14.34 6.72 8.93
C ILE A 96 -15.86 6.65 8.94
N GLU A 97 -16.42 5.45 8.76
CA GLU A 97 -17.86 5.18 8.85
C GLU A 97 -18.08 3.90 9.66
N ASP A 98 -18.95 3.98 10.67
CA ASP A 98 -19.32 2.85 11.54
C ASP A 98 -18.14 2.07 12.17
N GLY A 99 -17.00 2.75 12.36
CA GLY A 99 -15.79 2.20 12.97
C GLY A 99 -14.79 1.61 11.98
N GLU A 100 -15.15 1.50 10.70
CA GLU A 100 -14.23 1.15 9.62
C GLU A 100 -13.61 2.43 9.05
N ALA A 101 -12.33 2.35 8.72
CA ALA A 101 -11.57 3.51 8.28
C ALA A 101 -10.77 3.16 7.03
N LYS A 102 -10.91 3.99 6.01
CA LYS A 102 -10.19 3.88 4.75
C LYS A 102 -9.40 5.16 4.50
N ALA A 103 -8.17 5.01 4.04
CA ALA A 103 -7.25 6.12 3.79
C ALA A 103 -7.04 6.36 2.29
N ILE A 104 -6.78 7.61 1.92
CA ILE A 104 -6.35 7.99 0.58
C ILE A 104 -5.29 9.09 0.66
N GLU A 105 -4.30 9.03 -0.22
CA GLU A 105 -3.29 10.07 -0.35
C GLU A 105 -3.76 11.14 -1.35
N TYR A 106 -3.53 12.40 -1.01
CA TYR A 106 -3.93 13.54 -1.84
C TYR A 106 -2.80 14.55 -2.00
N GLU A 107 -2.88 15.34 -3.07
CA GLU A 107 -2.23 16.63 -3.23
C GLU A 107 -3.27 17.75 -3.10
N VAL A 108 -2.93 18.81 -2.35
CA VAL A 108 -3.81 19.97 -2.17
C VAL A 108 -3.85 20.82 -3.44
N GLU A 109 -5.00 20.83 -4.12
CA GLU A 109 -5.24 21.67 -5.29
C GLU A 109 -5.61 23.10 -4.88
N SER A 110 -6.62 23.25 -4.00
CA SER A 110 -7.07 24.58 -3.58
C SER A 110 -7.77 24.59 -2.23
N VAL A 111 -7.74 25.76 -1.58
CA VAL A 111 -8.47 26.08 -0.35
C VAL A 111 -9.08 27.47 -0.53
N ILE A 112 -10.36 27.52 -0.87
CA ILE A 112 -11.04 28.74 -1.34
C ILE A 112 -12.13 29.13 -0.32
N PRO A 113 -12.15 30.38 0.18
CA PRO A 113 -13.26 30.84 1.00
C PRO A 113 -14.49 31.12 0.12
N GLY A 114 -15.68 30.72 0.58
CA GLY A 114 -16.94 31.22 0.03
C GLY A 114 -17.34 32.53 0.70
N ALA A 115 -18.21 32.47 1.70
CA ALA A 115 -18.63 33.62 2.47
C ALA A 115 -17.49 34.16 3.35
N THR A 116 -17.03 35.37 3.05
CA THR A 116 -15.97 36.05 3.83
C THR A 116 -16.51 36.96 4.94
N THR A 117 -17.83 37.13 5.00
CA THR A 117 -18.54 37.94 6.00
C THR A 117 -19.77 37.18 6.49
N GLY A 118 -20.33 37.60 7.62
CA GLY A 118 -21.38 36.86 8.31
C GLY A 118 -20.84 36.02 9.46
N VAL A 119 -21.79 35.43 10.21
CA VAL A 119 -21.51 34.58 11.38
C VAL A 119 -20.99 33.23 10.93
N VAL A 120 -21.68 32.58 9.99
CA VAL A 120 -21.23 31.34 9.36
C VAL A 120 -20.44 31.67 8.11
N ARG A 121 -19.26 31.05 7.96
CA ARG A 121 -18.37 31.22 6.82
C ARG A 121 -17.88 29.87 6.33
N ASP A 122 -17.95 29.66 5.03
CA ASP A 122 -17.60 28.40 4.39
C ASP A 122 -16.25 28.44 3.65
N TYR A 123 -15.67 27.26 3.50
CA TYR A 123 -14.49 26.99 2.69
C TYR A 123 -14.71 25.73 1.86
N THR A 124 -14.25 25.79 0.62
CA THR A 124 -14.13 24.64 -0.28
C THR A 124 -12.67 24.23 -0.38
N ILE A 125 -12.39 22.96 -0.11
CA ILE A 125 -11.08 22.34 -0.17
C ILE A 125 -11.11 21.31 -1.31
N SER A 126 -10.24 21.47 -2.31
CA SER A 126 -10.12 20.55 -3.43
C SER A 126 -8.83 19.74 -3.31
N LEU A 127 -8.95 18.42 -3.35
CA LEU A 127 -7.89 17.45 -3.12
C LEU A 127 -7.77 16.51 -4.33
N LYS A 128 -6.60 16.47 -4.96
CA LYS A 128 -6.32 15.60 -6.10
C LYS A 128 -5.60 14.35 -5.67
N CYS A 129 -6.16 13.19 -5.97
CA CYS A 129 -5.58 11.89 -5.64
C CYS A 129 -5.11 11.23 -6.94
N THR A 130 -3.80 11.21 -7.16
CA THR A 130 -3.17 10.58 -8.33
C THR A 130 -3.35 9.07 -8.33
N ASP A 131 -3.33 8.48 -7.14
CA ASP A 131 -3.82 7.14 -6.89
C ASP A 131 -5.30 7.26 -6.47
N PRO A 132 -6.26 6.82 -7.31
CA PRO A 132 -7.68 7.07 -7.08
C PRO A 132 -8.32 6.09 -6.09
N TYR A 133 -7.58 5.11 -5.56
CA TYR A 133 -8.13 4.08 -4.70
C TYR A 133 -8.04 4.48 -3.23
N PHE A 134 -9.12 4.20 -2.48
CA PHE A 134 -9.07 4.17 -1.03
C PHE A 134 -8.36 2.90 -0.58
N LYS A 135 -7.66 2.92 0.54
CA LYS A 135 -6.89 1.77 1.02
C LYS A 135 -7.16 1.52 2.50
N ASP A 136 -6.95 0.28 2.92
CA ASP A 136 -6.92 -0.03 4.36
C ASP A 136 -5.81 0.74 5.09
N LEU A 137 -5.94 0.82 6.42
CA LEU A 137 -4.99 1.57 7.23
C LEU A 137 -3.64 0.88 7.39
N ALA A 138 -3.61 -0.45 7.25
CA ALA A 138 -2.43 -1.29 7.43
C ALA A 138 -2.31 -2.31 6.31
N ASP A 139 -1.10 -2.82 6.11
CA ASP A 139 -0.86 -3.92 5.18
C ASP A 139 -1.27 -5.26 5.82
N ILE A 140 -1.69 -6.19 4.97
CA ILE A 140 -1.90 -7.59 5.29
C ILE A 140 -0.61 -8.33 5.00
N GLU A 141 -0.08 -9.02 6.00
CA GLU A 141 1.07 -9.92 5.85
C GLU A 141 0.59 -11.34 5.52
N VAL A 142 1.12 -11.88 4.42
CA VAL A 142 0.92 -13.27 4.01
C VAL A 142 2.26 -13.97 4.04
N VAL A 143 2.44 -14.84 5.03
CA VAL A 143 3.63 -15.69 5.13
C VAL A 143 3.44 -16.93 4.24
N MET A 144 4.34 -17.09 3.26
CA MET A 144 4.39 -18.26 2.39
C MET A 144 5.42 -19.27 2.90
N ALA A 145 6.53 -18.83 3.48
CA ALA A 145 7.53 -19.71 4.05
C ALA A 145 8.28 -19.06 5.21
N SER A 146 8.38 -19.76 6.33
CA SER A 146 9.15 -19.30 7.49
C SER A 146 9.56 -20.47 8.41
N TRP A 147 10.44 -20.17 9.37
CA TRP A 147 10.76 -21.08 10.47
C TRP A 147 9.92 -20.74 11.69
N VAL A 148 9.18 -21.73 12.19
CA VAL A 148 8.42 -21.62 13.44
C VAL A 148 9.29 -22.09 14.59
N SER A 149 9.37 -21.29 15.65
CA SER A 149 10.07 -21.68 16.86
C SER A 149 9.19 -22.58 17.74
N ASP A 150 9.64 -23.82 17.98
CA ASP A 150 8.96 -24.78 18.86
C ASP A 150 9.59 -24.84 20.25
N PHE A 151 10.70 -24.13 20.44
CA PHE A 151 11.44 -24.16 21.69
C PHE A 151 10.85 -23.18 22.71
N TYR A 152 10.45 -23.72 23.87
CA TYR A 152 9.98 -22.91 24.99
C TYR A 152 10.58 -23.38 26.32
N PHE A 153 10.64 -22.46 27.28
CA PHE A 153 11.03 -22.74 28.65
C PHE A 153 9.80 -23.04 29.55
N PRO A 154 9.95 -23.87 30.58
CA PRO A 154 11.16 -24.63 30.96
C PRO A 154 11.44 -25.80 30.00
N ALA A 155 12.71 -26.02 29.66
CA ALA A 155 13.12 -27.02 28.66
C ALA A 155 13.76 -28.27 29.28
N CYS A 156 13.55 -29.43 28.65
CA CYS A 156 14.14 -30.73 28.98
C CYS A 156 14.75 -31.37 27.72
N PHE A 157 15.98 -31.86 27.78
CA PHE A 157 16.69 -32.43 26.62
C PHE A 157 16.71 -33.97 26.70
N PRO A 158 15.76 -34.67 26.06
CA PRO A 158 15.75 -36.13 26.03
C PRO A 158 16.86 -36.69 25.11
N GLU A 159 17.16 -37.99 25.21
CA GLU A 159 18.18 -38.65 24.39
C GLU A 159 17.84 -38.63 22.89
N GLU A 160 16.54 -38.66 22.52
CA GLU A 160 16.11 -38.50 21.11
C GLU A 160 16.31 -37.09 20.54
N GLY A 161 16.77 -36.14 21.36
CA GLY A 161 16.91 -34.73 20.98
C GLY A 161 15.60 -33.95 21.13
N ARG A 162 15.70 -32.63 20.98
CA ARG A 162 14.56 -31.72 21.06
C ARG A 162 14.45 -30.94 19.76
N ILE A 163 13.23 -30.78 19.26
CA ILE A 163 12.94 -29.92 18.12
C ILE A 163 13.00 -28.47 18.60
N PHE A 164 13.82 -27.66 17.93
CA PHE A 164 13.96 -26.23 18.24
C PHE A 164 13.03 -25.36 17.38
N GLY A 165 12.65 -25.90 16.24
CA GLY A 165 11.73 -25.32 15.30
C GLY A 165 11.55 -26.24 14.11
N HIS A 166 10.52 -25.93 13.32
CA HIS A 166 10.24 -26.59 12.07
C HIS A 166 9.98 -25.55 10.98
N ARG A 167 10.16 -25.93 9.72
CA ARG A 167 9.87 -25.07 8.58
C ARG A 167 8.42 -25.26 8.18
N GLU A 168 7.67 -24.17 8.16
CA GLU A 168 6.35 -24.13 7.53
C GLU A 168 6.50 -23.46 6.16
N ALA A 169 5.97 -24.10 5.12
CA ALA A 169 6.09 -23.59 3.77
C ALA A 169 4.95 -24.03 2.86
N ASP A 170 4.22 -23.02 2.40
CA ASP A 170 3.20 -23.09 1.36
C ASP A 170 3.86 -22.64 0.04
N LEU A 171 4.21 -23.59 -0.82
CA LEU A 171 4.76 -23.28 -2.16
C LEU A 171 3.74 -22.56 -3.05
N VAL A 172 2.46 -22.74 -2.75
CA VAL A 172 1.33 -22.13 -3.44
C VAL A 172 0.50 -21.41 -2.40
N LYS A 173 0.25 -20.12 -2.61
CA LYS A 173 -0.59 -19.30 -1.74
C LYS A 173 -1.67 -18.61 -2.54
N GLU A 174 -2.91 -18.79 -2.13
CA GLU A 174 -4.06 -18.08 -2.71
C GLU A 174 -4.37 -16.84 -1.86
N ILE A 175 -4.53 -15.71 -2.53
CA ILE A 175 -4.96 -14.43 -1.95
C ILE A 175 -6.26 -14.03 -2.66
N GLU A 176 -7.32 -13.87 -1.88
CA GLU A 176 -8.60 -13.37 -2.39
C GLU A 176 -8.64 -11.84 -2.33
N ASN A 177 -8.86 -11.22 -3.49
CA ASN A 177 -9.03 -9.78 -3.63
C ASN A 177 -10.43 -9.49 -4.17
N GLU A 178 -11.42 -9.36 -3.28
CA GLU A 178 -12.82 -9.10 -3.65
C GLU A 178 -13.17 -7.60 -3.66
N SER A 179 -12.20 -6.71 -3.89
CA SER A 179 -12.41 -5.27 -3.79
C SER A 179 -12.85 -4.59 -5.09
N GLY A 180 -12.81 -5.31 -6.22
CA GLY A 180 -13.02 -4.76 -7.56
C GLY A 180 -11.84 -3.94 -8.09
N ALA A 181 -10.73 -3.86 -7.35
CA ALA A 181 -9.54 -3.14 -7.77
C ALA A 181 -8.48 -4.10 -8.33
N ASP A 182 -8.09 -3.87 -9.58
CA ASP A 182 -6.98 -4.54 -10.23
C ASP A 182 -5.65 -3.85 -9.97
N ASN A 183 -4.56 -4.58 -10.20
CA ASN A 183 -3.18 -4.09 -10.12
C ASN A 183 -2.79 -3.55 -8.74
N ILE A 184 -3.24 -4.21 -7.67
CA ILE A 184 -2.80 -3.89 -6.30
C ILE A 184 -1.32 -4.27 -6.17
N GLY A 185 -0.48 -3.28 -5.89
CA GLY A 185 0.93 -3.48 -5.60
C GLY A 185 1.15 -4.29 -4.34
N ILE A 186 2.25 -5.03 -4.31
CA ILE A 186 2.68 -5.85 -3.19
C ILE A 186 4.15 -5.56 -2.86
N VAL A 187 4.56 -5.89 -1.64
CA VAL A 187 5.95 -5.95 -1.23
C VAL A 187 6.30 -7.39 -0.91
N VAL A 188 7.20 -7.96 -1.71
CA VAL A 188 7.67 -9.34 -1.53
C VAL A 188 8.98 -9.31 -0.77
N ILE A 189 9.05 -10.09 0.31
CA ILE A 189 10.20 -10.20 1.18
C ILE A 189 10.77 -11.61 1.06
N PHE A 190 11.94 -11.68 0.45
CA PHE A 190 12.79 -12.86 0.48
C PHE A 190 13.80 -12.71 1.61
N ARG A 191 13.86 -13.68 2.52
CA ARG A 191 14.89 -13.76 3.55
C ARG A 191 15.65 -15.06 3.37
N ALA A 192 16.98 -14.95 3.32
CA ALA A 192 17.85 -16.10 3.24
C ALA A 192 18.29 -16.55 4.64
N ASP A 193 17.98 -17.80 5.01
CA ASP A 193 18.48 -18.44 6.23
C ASP A 193 19.78 -19.24 5.95
N GLY A 194 20.16 -19.35 4.68
CA GLY A 194 21.34 -20.03 4.14
C GLY A 194 21.70 -19.45 2.77
N ALA A 195 22.52 -20.15 1.98
CA ALA A 195 22.79 -19.70 0.61
C ALA A 195 21.55 -19.94 -0.28
N VAL A 196 21.06 -18.89 -0.94
CA VAL A 196 19.93 -18.96 -1.89
C VAL A 196 20.36 -18.31 -3.20
N LYS A 197 20.16 -18.99 -4.31
CA LYS A 197 20.52 -18.52 -5.65
C LYS A 197 19.29 -18.18 -6.47
N ASN A 198 19.27 -16.98 -7.03
CA ASN A 198 18.27 -16.49 -7.97
C ASN A 198 16.80 -16.68 -7.52
N PRO A 199 16.37 -16.08 -6.39
CA PRO A 199 15.00 -16.21 -5.90
C PRO A 199 13.99 -15.55 -6.85
N ALA A 200 12.79 -16.12 -6.94
CA ALA A 200 11.71 -15.62 -7.78
C ALA A 200 10.33 -15.83 -7.16
N ILE A 201 9.38 -14.99 -7.54
CA ILE A 201 7.95 -15.09 -7.23
C ILE A 201 7.14 -15.01 -8.52
N TYR A 202 6.07 -15.79 -8.60
CA TYR A 202 5.21 -15.93 -9.77
C TYR A 202 3.77 -15.65 -9.40
N HIS A 203 3.04 -15.02 -10.31
CA HIS A 203 1.60 -14.87 -10.25
C HIS A 203 0.96 -15.70 -11.37
N THR A 204 0.19 -16.72 -10.99
CA THR A 204 -0.26 -17.76 -11.94
C THR A 204 -1.25 -17.22 -12.96
N GLU A 205 -2.18 -16.36 -12.51
CA GLU A 205 -3.29 -15.84 -13.30
C GLU A 205 -2.83 -14.83 -14.37
N SER A 206 -1.86 -13.96 -14.05
CA SER A 206 -1.25 -13.07 -15.06
C SER A 206 -0.16 -13.76 -15.87
N GLY A 207 0.42 -14.85 -15.37
CA GLY A 207 1.58 -15.51 -15.96
C GLY A 207 2.88 -14.72 -15.81
N GLU A 208 2.87 -13.69 -14.97
CA GLU A 208 4.02 -12.82 -14.71
C GLU A 208 4.88 -13.34 -13.55
N PHE A 209 6.13 -12.93 -13.52
CA PHE A 209 7.06 -13.29 -12.46
C PHE A 209 8.08 -12.19 -12.23
N THR A 210 8.55 -12.05 -10.99
CA THR A 210 9.71 -11.22 -10.67
C THR A 210 10.82 -12.12 -10.15
N LYS A 211 11.97 -12.13 -10.83
CA LYS A 211 13.14 -12.93 -10.47
C LYS A 211 14.36 -12.03 -10.28
N VAL A 212 15.11 -12.27 -9.21
CA VAL A 212 16.35 -11.53 -8.89
C VAL A 212 17.53 -12.46 -9.13
N GLY A 213 18.20 -12.29 -10.26
CA GLY A 213 19.29 -13.09 -10.80
C GLY A 213 18.83 -13.91 -12.02
N TYR A 214 19.66 -13.98 -13.07
CA TYR A 214 19.33 -14.67 -14.32
C TYR A 214 20.57 -15.34 -14.91
N LEU A 215 20.41 -16.10 -16.01
CA LEU A 215 21.44 -17.01 -16.54
C LEU A 215 22.82 -16.37 -16.73
N ASP A 216 22.86 -15.11 -17.15
CA ASP A 216 24.09 -14.36 -17.43
C ASP A 216 24.51 -13.41 -16.29
N ASN A 217 23.72 -13.32 -15.21
CA ASN A 217 24.02 -12.51 -14.03
C ASN A 217 23.40 -13.13 -12.77
N ASP A 218 24.10 -14.10 -12.19
CA ASP A 218 23.67 -14.77 -10.97
C ASP A 218 23.64 -13.82 -9.77
N PHE A 219 22.62 -13.99 -8.94
CA PHE A 219 22.48 -13.33 -7.64
C PHE A 219 22.41 -14.38 -6.53
N ILE A 220 23.25 -14.24 -5.51
CA ILE A 220 23.33 -15.18 -4.39
C ILE A 220 23.12 -14.41 -3.09
N MET A 221 22.05 -14.76 -2.38
CA MET A 221 21.80 -14.29 -1.03
C MET A 221 22.60 -15.12 -0.04
N SER A 222 23.23 -14.44 0.91
CA SER A 222 23.86 -15.02 2.09
C SER A 222 22.87 -15.08 3.27
N SER A 223 23.13 -15.98 4.22
CA SER A 223 22.31 -16.09 5.44
C SER A 223 22.21 -14.73 6.16
N GLY A 224 20.99 -14.35 6.52
CA GLY A 224 20.66 -13.06 7.15
C GLY A 224 20.34 -11.92 6.18
N GLN A 225 20.54 -12.10 4.87
CA GLN A 225 20.19 -11.08 3.88
C GLN A 225 18.71 -11.10 3.52
N TYR A 226 18.19 -9.92 3.19
CA TYR A 226 16.84 -9.75 2.68
C TYR A 226 16.87 -9.15 1.28
N VAL A 227 16.06 -9.70 0.39
CA VAL A 227 15.70 -9.07 -0.88
C VAL A 227 14.25 -8.62 -0.77
N ILE A 228 14.01 -7.36 -1.09
CA ILE A 228 12.69 -6.74 -1.04
C ILE A 228 12.32 -6.30 -2.45
N ILE A 229 11.18 -6.76 -2.96
CA ILE A 229 10.64 -6.37 -4.26
C ILE A 229 9.38 -5.56 -3.99
N ASN A 230 9.42 -4.26 -4.28
CA ASN A 230 8.25 -3.39 -4.22
C ASN A 230 7.63 -3.32 -5.61
N THR A 231 6.34 -3.61 -5.75
CA THR A 231 5.63 -3.62 -7.04
C THR A 231 4.59 -2.50 -7.16
N TYR A 232 4.46 -1.62 -6.14
CA TYR A 232 3.55 -0.48 -6.19
C TYR A 232 3.90 0.46 -7.36
N THR A 233 2.85 0.92 -8.06
CA THR A 233 2.98 1.87 -9.18
C THR A 233 3.77 3.10 -8.75
N GLY A 234 4.81 3.46 -9.53
CA GLY A 234 5.72 4.57 -9.21
C GLY A 234 6.82 4.26 -8.20
N LYS A 235 6.78 3.11 -7.52
CA LYS A 235 7.79 2.64 -6.55
C LYS A 235 8.48 1.32 -6.96
N LYS A 236 8.12 0.74 -8.12
CA LYS A 236 8.66 -0.52 -8.66
C LYS A 236 10.19 -0.59 -8.62
N ASN A 237 10.75 -1.40 -7.72
CA ASN A 237 12.20 -1.60 -7.53
C ASN A 237 12.47 -2.86 -6.71
N ALA A 238 13.70 -3.39 -6.82
CA ALA A 238 14.26 -4.41 -5.94
C ALA A 238 15.38 -3.85 -5.07
N TYR A 239 15.42 -4.27 -3.80
CA TYR A 239 16.37 -3.80 -2.79
C TYR A 239 17.03 -4.96 -2.06
N LEU A 240 18.32 -4.82 -1.75
CA LEU A 240 19.06 -5.70 -0.85
C LEU A 240 19.26 -5.00 0.49
N LEU A 241 18.97 -5.72 1.57
CA LEU A 241 19.33 -5.33 2.93
C LEU A 241 20.38 -6.32 3.43
N ASP A 242 21.55 -5.79 3.75
CA ASP A 242 22.70 -6.57 4.21
C ASP A 242 23.17 -6.05 5.58
N GLY A 243 23.37 -6.96 6.52
CA GLY A 243 23.82 -6.63 7.88
C GLY A 243 22.76 -6.03 8.82
N VAL A 244 21.47 -6.04 8.44
CA VAL A 244 20.36 -5.66 9.33
C VAL A 244 19.76 -6.90 10.01
N THR A 245 19.46 -6.78 11.30
CA THR A 245 18.82 -7.87 12.06
C THR A 245 17.29 -7.76 12.00
N GLN A 246 16.60 -8.90 12.16
CA GLN A 246 15.14 -8.92 12.27
C GLN A 246 14.61 -7.99 13.38
N ALA A 247 15.30 -7.93 14.53
CA ALA A 247 14.92 -7.05 15.63
C ALA A 247 15.04 -5.55 15.25
N GLU A 248 15.99 -5.17 14.40
CA GLU A 248 16.09 -3.80 13.89
C GLU A 248 14.99 -3.47 12.91
N ILE A 249 14.57 -4.42 12.06
CA ILE A 249 13.42 -4.29 11.16
C ILE A 249 12.13 -4.13 11.98
N GLU A 250 11.93 -4.96 13.01
CA GLU A 250 10.74 -4.94 13.88
C GLU A 250 10.56 -3.63 14.67
N ASN A 251 11.62 -2.82 14.82
CA ASN A 251 11.51 -1.50 15.43
C ASN A 251 10.83 -0.46 14.53
N HIS A 252 10.59 -0.78 13.25
CA HIS A 252 9.90 0.06 12.28
C HIS A 252 8.49 -0.45 12.00
N LYS A 253 7.79 -0.90 13.05
CA LYS A 253 6.37 -1.21 12.96
C LYS A 253 5.54 0.07 12.96
N ASP A 254 4.51 0.09 12.12
CA ASP A 254 3.49 1.11 12.16
C ASP A 254 2.62 1.00 13.41
N ASN A 255 1.64 1.89 13.55
CA ASN A 255 0.72 1.90 14.69
C ASN A 255 -0.23 0.68 14.72
N TYR A 256 -0.24 -0.15 13.67
CA TYR A 256 -1.03 -1.38 13.56
C TYR A 256 -0.19 -2.64 13.81
N GLY A 257 1.11 -2.48 14.07
CA GLY A 257 2.03 -3.58 14.38
C GLY A 257 2.62 -4.28 13.15
N VAL A 258 2.43 -3.72 11.95
CA VAL A 258 2.94 -4.23 10.68
C VAL A 258 4.23 -3.48 10.31
N ILE A 259 5.18 -4.14 9.65
CA ILE A 259 6.45 -3.50 9.25
C ILE A 259 6.17 -2.41 8.20
N ASP A 260 6.63 -1.19 8.47
CA ASP A 260 6.69 -0.12 7.47
C ASP A 260 7.91 -0.33 6.56
N TRP A 261 7.69 -1.06 5.46
CA TRP A 261 8.74 -1.39 4.51
C TRP A 261 9.29 -0.17 3.77
N ASP A 262 8.52 0.90 3.60
CA ASP A 262 9.03 2.13 2.97
C ASP A 262 10.13 2.76 3.86
N THR A 263 9.87 2.86 5.17
CA THR A 263 10.86 3.36 6.14
C THR A 263 12.09 2.44 6.23
N VAL A 264 11.88 1.11 6.23
CA VAL A 264 12.97 0.13 6.28
C VAL A 264 13.86 0.21 5.03
N ILE A 265 13.25 0.30 3.84
CA ILE A 265 13.97 0.42 2.56
C ILE A 265 14.77 1.73 2.54
N GLU A 266 14.18 2.86 2.95
CA GLU A 266 14.88 4.16 2.97
C GLU A 266 16.12 4.11 3.86
N LYS A 267 16.05 3.39 4.98
CA LYS A 267 17.12 3.36 5.99
C LYS A 267 18.22 2.32 5.71
N TYR A 268 17.88 1.17 5.16
CA TYR A 268 18.80 0.01 5.05
C TYR A 268 18.94 -0.54 3.63
N GLY A 269 18.06 -0.15 2.71
CA GLY A 269 17.99 -0.73 1.37
C GLY A 269 19.05 -0.20 0.42
N THR A 270 19.62 -1.09 -0.38
CA THR A 270 20.41 -0.74 -1.58
C THR A 270 19.68 -1.26 -2.80
N VAL A 271 19.44 -0.40 -3.80
CA VAL A 271 18.80 -0.80 -5.06
C VAL A 271 19.68 -1.82 -5.79
N ILE A 272 19.07 -2.90 -6.29
CA ILE A 272 19.74 -4.02 -6.98
C ILE A 272 19.05 -4.39 -8.31
N ASN A 273 18.45 -3.41 -8.99
CA ASN A 273 17.68 -3.66 -10.22
C ASN A 273 18.52 -4.25 -11.37
N GLU A 274 19.84 -4.09 -11.34
CA GLU A 274 20.76 -4.70 -12.30
C GLU A 274 20.76 -6.24 -12.27
N TYR A 275 20.19 -6.84 -11.22
CA TYR A 275 20.00 -8.28 -11.10
C TYR A 275 18.60 -8.74 -11.49
N LEU A 276 17.65 -7.83 -11.78
CA LEU A 276 16.31 -8.24 -12.20
C LEU A 276 16.37 -8.92 -13.57
N ASP A 277 15.68 -10.05 -13.70
CA ASP A 277 15.50 -10.74 -14.97
C ASP A 277 14.72 -9.85 -15.95
N GLU A 278 15.26 -9.64 -17.15
CA GLU A 278 14.69 -8.73 -18.16
C GLU A 278 13.40 -9.27 -18.80
N ASP A 279 13.19 -10.58 -18.73
CA ASP A 279 11.95 -11.23 -19.17
C ASP A 279 10.86 -11.21 -18.06
N GLY A 280 11.23 -10.78 -16.84
CA GLY A 280 10.34 -10.68 -15.70
C GLY A 280 9.58 -9.34 -15.64
N GLU A 281 8.46 -9.36 -14.94
CA GLU A 281 7.61 -8.20 -14.69
C GLU A 281 7.32 -8.06 -13.19
N PHE A 282 7.05 -6.84 -12.73
CA PHE A 282 6.65 -6.61 -11.34
C PHE A 282 5.20 -7.04 -11.12
N ILE A 283 5.01 -8.16 -10.42
CA ILE A 283 3.70 -8.77 -10.18
C ILE A 283 2.78 -7.88 -9.33
N GLN A 284 1.49 -7.86 -9.65
CA GLN A 284 0.46 -7.11 -8.91
C GLN A 284 -0.80 -7.98 -8.79
N LEU A 285 -1.52 -7.87 -7.67
CA LEU A 285 -2.76 -8.62 -7.48
C LEU A 285 -3.88 -8.04 -8.35
N GLN A 286 -4.65 -8.93 -8.97
CA GLN A 286 -5.84 -8.62 -9.76
C GLN A 286 -7.10 -8.83 -8.92
N ASP A 287 -8.25 -8.35 -9.37
CA ASP A 287 -9.54 -8.69 -8.77
C ASP A 287 -9.80 -10.21 -8.86
N GLY A 288 -10.35 -10.77 -7.78
CA GLY A 288 -10.59 -12.19 -7.60
C GLY A 288 -9.43 -12.95 -6.96
N THR A 289 -9.32 -14.24 -7.29
CA THR A 289 -8.32 -15.14 -6.73
C THR A 289 -6.95 -14.92 -7.38
N ASN A 290 -5.92 -14.75 -6.55
CA ASN A 290 -4.52 -14.59 -6.98
C ASN A 290 -3.67 -15.73 -6.40
N THR A 291 -3.07 -16.53 -7.25
CA THR A 291 -2.25 -17.68 -6.87
C THR A 291 -0.78 -17.34 -7.02
N LEU A 292 -0.12 -17.13 -5.88
CA LEU A 292 1.30 -16.84 -5.80
C LEU A 292 2.11 -18.11 -5.55
N THR A 293 3.24 -18.25 -6.24
CA THR A 293 4.24 -19.30 -5.98
C THR A 293 5.64 -18.70 -5.93
N TYR A 294 6.58 -19.36 -5.25
CA TYR A 294 7.96 -18.90 -5.17
C TYR A 294 8.96 -20.03 -5.47
N THR A 295 10.15 -19.67 -5.94
CA THR A 295 11.25 -20.61 -6.16
C THR A 295 12.61 -19.93 -5.99
N ALA A 296 13.66 -20.74 -6.05
CA ALA A 296 15.04 -20.33 -6.23
C ALA A 296 15.75 -21.38 -7.08
N ASP A 297 16.76 -20.98 -7.85
CA ASP A 297 17.54 -21.93 -8.67
C ASP A 297 18.33 -22.91 -7.76
N GLU A 298 18.82 -22.41 -6.61
CA GLU A 298 19.40 -23.22 -5.54
C GLU A 298 18.98 -22.69 -4.17
N GLY A 299 18.87 -23.58 -3.18
CA GLY A 299 18.67 -23.18 -1.78
C GLY A 299 17.24 -22.81 -1.39
N THR A 300 16.21 -23.20 -2.14
CA THR A 300 14.79 -22.90 -1.85
C THR A 300 14.35 -23.25 -0.42
N ASN A 301 14.92 -24.31 0.18
CA ASN A 301 14.63 -24.69 1.57
C ASN A 301 15.16 -23.70 2.61
N TYR A 302 16.10 -22.83 2.22
CA TYR A 302 16.64 -21.75 3.03
C TYR A 302 16.00 -20.39 2.72
N LEU A 303 15.02 -20.36 1.81
CA LEU A 303 14.28 -19.17 1.45
C LEU A 303 13.00 -19.10 2.28
N SER A 304 12.93 -18.05 3.10
CA SER A 304 11.71 -17.60 3.77
C SER A 304 11.07 -16.51 2.92
N VAL A 305 9.74 -16.55 2.75
CA VAL A 305 8.99 -15.67 1.85
C VAL A 305 7.77 -15.11 2.57
N SER A 306 7.60 -13.80 2.50
CA SER A 306 6.42 -13.09 2.98
C SER A 306 6.00 -12.04 1.97
N VAL A 307 4.70 -11.84 1.83
CA VAL A 307 4.11 -10.86 0.92
C VAL A 307 3.27 -9.90 1.74
N TYR A 308 3.49 -8.61 1.56
CA TYR A 308 2.70 -7.55 2.17
C TYR A 308 1.90 -6.85 1.08
N TYR A 309 0.64 -6.60 1.33
CA TYR A 309 -0.20 -5.84 0.41
C TYR A 309 -1.28 -5.11 1.20
N ARG A 310 -1.89 -4.14 0.55
CA ARG A 310 -2.95 -3.35 1.15
C ARG A 310 -4.17 -3.40 0.25
N ILE A 311 -5.32 -3.77 0.80
CA ILE A 311 -6.55 -3.80 0.02
C ILE A 311 -6.83 -2.38 -0.47
N SER A 312 -7.12 -2.28 -1.76
CA SER A 312 -7.47 -1.04 -2.45
C SER A 312 -8.94 -1.11 -2.87
N TYR A 313 -9.68 -0.03 -2.72
CA TYR A 313 -11.12 0.05 -2.94
C TYR A 313 -11.43 1.17 -3.93
N LEU A 314 -12.39 0.90 -4.82
CA LEU A 314 -12.92 1.88 -5.79
C LEU A 314 -13.70 3.04 -5.13
N GLY A 315 -14.00 2.94 -3.85
CA GLY A 315 -14.74 3.91 -3.04
C GLY A 315 -14.75 3.47 -1.59
N VAL A 316 -15.30 4.31 -0.71
CA VAL A 316 -15.52 3.93 0.69
C VAL A 316 -16.83 3.18 0.87
#